data_AF-A0A0F7FE77-F1
#
_entry.id   AF-A0A0F7FE77-F1
#
_cell.length_a   1.000
_cell.length_b   1.000
_cell.length_c   1.000
_cell.angle_alpha   90.00
_cell.angle_beta   90.00
_cell.angle_gamma   90.00
#
_symmetry.space_group_name_H-M   'P 1'
#
loop_
_entity.id
_entity.type
_entity.pdbx_description
1 polymer ?
#
loop_
_entity_poly.entity_id
_entity_poly.type
_entity_poly.pdbx_seq_one_letter_code
_entity_poly.pdbx_strand_id
1 'polypeptide(L)'
;MISIIGFIAAILVLSVLSGLIQGNKKKKKRSAGKRQTSVKKSVTPTFNRSSTTCRPDEVLLKTPLEQINGAEFERLLSLYFRDQGYTVKEVGVGGKDGGVDLVIVDKRGEKTAVQAKCYADHNKVQVMTVRELVGAKRNHDCILSLLVTTSDLTAGAKREAEQFKVDYWHGGLVENKLRAWGNWQPAKTKAKPRKVAGSTVRAVTCACGAPMVQRKNKEGTAFWGCSNYPSCRKTKAM
;
A
#
# COMPACT_ATOMS: atom_id res chain seq x y z
N MET A 1 50.03 39.24 1.51
CA MET A 1 50.20 37.93 2.19
C MET A 1 50.14 38.02 3.72
N ILE A 2 50.60 39.11 4.36
CA ILE A 2 50.60 39.26 5.83
C ILE A 2 49.17 39.28 6.44
N SER A 3 48.16 39.82 5.73
CA SER A 3 46.78 39.92 6.25
C SER A 3 46.00 38.60 6.28
N ILE A 4 46.39 37.60 5.48
CA ILE A 4 45.69 36.29 5.45
C ILE A 4 46.15 35.40 6.62
N ILE A 5 47.43 35.50 7.00
CA ILE A 5 48.01 34.74 8.12
C ILE A 5 47.38 35.19 9.45
N GLY A 6 47.14 36.50 9.62
CA GLY A 6 46.46 37.03 10.81
C GLY A 6 45.01 36.53 10.95
N PHE A 7 44.29 36.36 9.84
CA PHE A 7 42.91 35.88 9.85
C PHE A 7 42.81 34.40 10.20
N ILE A 8 43.73 33.58 9.68
CA ILE A 8 43.81 32.13 10.00
C ILE A 8 44.22 31.93 11.47
N ALA A 9 45.18 32.72 11.97
CA ALA A 9 45.57 32.68 13.37
C ALA A 9 44.40 33.05 14.31
N ALA A 10 43.59 34.04 13.96
CA ALA A 10 42.41 34.42 14.74
C ALA A 10 41.33 33.30 14.81
N ILE A 11 41.09 32.60 13.70
CA ILE A 11 40.14 31.47 13.65
C ILE A 11 40.65 30.28 14.47
N LEU A 12 41.96 30.02 14.45
CA LEU A 12 42.57 28.95 15.26
C LEU A 12 42.52 29.26 16.76
N VAL A 13 42.71 30.52 17.16
CA VAL A 13 42.58 30.91 18.57
C VAL A 13 41.14 30.82 19.07
N LEU A 14 40.15 31.21 18.26
CA LEU A 14 38.72 31.10 18.60
C LEU A 14 38.23 29.64 18.73
N SER A 15 38.78 28.73 17.92
CA SER A 15 38.44 27.30 17.98
C SER A 15 39.08 26.60 19.19
N VAL A 16 40.27 27.00 19.61
CA VAL A 16 40.90 26.50 20.86
C VAL A 16 40.17 27.00 22.11
N LEU A 17 39.70 28.26 22.13
CA LEU A 17 38.92 28.80 23.24
C LEU A 17 37.54 28.13 23.38
N SER A 18 36.91 27.74 22.27
CA SER A 18 35.64 27.00 22.29
C SER A 18 35.79 25.55 22.80
N GLY A 19 37.00 24.98 22.74
CA GLY A 19 37.31 23.63 23.25
C GLY A 19 37.50 23.55 24.77
N LEU A 20 37.72 24.68 25.45
CA LEU A 20 37.93 24.73 26.91
C LEU A 20 36.63 24.85 27.72
N ILE A 21 35.47 24.98 27.05
CA ILE A 21 34.16 25.12 27.70
C ILE A 21 33.26 23.94 27.30
N GLN A 22 33.67 22.71 27.66
CA GLN A 22 32.75 21.57 27.71
C GLN A 22 32.69 21.01 29.12
N GLY A 23 31.63 21.41 29.81
CA GLY A 23 31.32 21.05 31.19
C GLY A 23 31.16 19.55 31.39
N ASN A 24 31.80 19.09 32.47
CA ASN A 24 31.85 17.72 32.97
C ASN A 24 30.45 17.22 33.40
N LYS A 25 29.76 16.45 32.54
CA LYS A 25 28.56 15.68 32.95
C LYS A 25 28.95 14.26 33.35
N LYS A 26 28.84 14.02 34.66
CA LYS A 26 29.18 12.82 35.42
C LYS A 26 28.59 11.53 34.81
N LYS A 27 29.46 10.56 34.53
CA LYS A 27 29.14 9.14 34.30
C LYS A 27 28.70 8.50 35.63
N LYS A 28 27.49 7.92 35.66
CA LYS A 28 27.02 7.08 36.77
C LYS A 28 27.24 5.61 36.43
N LYS A 29 28.25 5.00 37.06
CA LYS A 29 28.50 3.55 37.09
C LYS A 29 27.43 2.86 37.95
N ARG A 30 26.81 1.77 37.47
CA ARG A 30 26.22 0.74 38.32
C ARG A 30 26.50 -0.67 37.77
N SER A 31 27.23 -1.40 38.62
CA SER A 31 27.46 -2.84 38.81
C SER A 31 27.12 -3.87 37.71
N ALA A 32 28.15 -4.69 37.44
CA ALA A 32 28.05 -6.01 36.84
C ALA A 32 27.33 -7.00 37.76
N GLY A 33 26.47 -7.84 37.15
CA GLY A 33 25.81 -8.99 37.79
C GLY A 33 25.86 -10.21 36.87
N LYS A 34 26.71 -11.16 37.27
CA LYS A 34 26.81 -12.60 36.99
C LYS A 34 26.14 -13.22 35.74
N ARG A 35 27.00 -13.90 34.97
CA ARG A 35 26.75 -14.82 33.85
C ARG A 35 26.09 -16.13 34.35
N GLN A 36 25.01 -16.56 33.70
CA GLN A 36 24.57 -17.96 33.67
C GLN A 36 24.16 -18.36 32.25
N THR A 37 24.76 -19.45 31.80
CA THR A 37 24.56 -20.17 30.54
C THR A 37 23.26 -20.97 30.57
N SER A 38 22.41 -20.88 29.54
CA SER A 38 21.53 -21.99 29.13
C SER A 38 21.06 -21.86 27.67
N VAL A 39 21.43 -22.88 26.89
CA VAL A 39 20.74 -23.58 25.80
C VAL A 39 19.80 -22.80 24.86
N LYS A 40 20.15 -22.85 23.55
CA LYS A 40 19.30 -22.48 22.40
C LYS A 40 17.95 -23.21 22.44
N LYS A 41 16.86 -22.46 22.24
CA LYS A 41 15.60 -22.99 21.71
C LYS A 41 15.10 -22.04 20.63
N SER A 42 14.84 -22.58 19.44
CA SER A 42 14.20 -21.88 18.33
C SER A 42 12.79 -21.47 18.77
N VAL A 43 12.56 -20.16 18.87
CA VAL A 43 11.24 -19.60 19.16
C VAL A 43 10.80 -18.85 17.91
N THR A 44 9.91 -19.47 17.15
CA THR A 44 9.03 -18.78 16.20
C THR A 44 8.29 -17.68 16.97
N PRO A 45 8.31 -16.41 16.54
CA PRO A 45 7.53 -15.39 17.23
C PRO A 45 6.05 -15.58 16.87
N THR A 46 5.34 -16.35 17.69
CA THR A 46 3.87 -16.32 17.72
C THR A 46 3.45 -14.98 18.30
N PHE A 47 3.00 -14.08 17.44
CA PHE A 47 2.43 -12.80 17.81
C PHE A 47 1.08 -13.03 18.52
N ASN A 48 1.04 -12.69 19.81
CA ASN A 48 -0.18 -12.71 20.60
C ASN A 48 -0.97 -11.42 20.32
N ARG A 49 -1.77 -11.43 19.25
CA ARG A 49 -2.65 -10.32 18.88
C ARG A 49 -4.01 -10.51 19.54
N SER A 50 -4.16 -10.02 20.78
CA SER A 50 -5.49 -9.80 21.35
C SER A 50 -6.08 -8.52 20.76
N SER A 51 -6.56 -8.60 19.51
CA SER A 51 -7.55 -7.69 18.99
C SER A 51 -8.66 -8.54 18.41
N THR A 52 -9.88 -8.40 18.92
CA THR A 52 -11.11 -9.10 18.51
C THR A 52 -11.48 -8.91 17.02
N THR A 53 -10.60 -8.28 16.22
CA THR A 53 -10.83 -7.80 14.86
C THR A 53 -10.09 -8.58 13.78
N CYS A 54 -9.17 -9.50 14.11
CA CYS A 54 -8.41 -10.27 13.11
C CYS A 54 -8.60 -11.76 13.36
N ARG A 55 -9.21 -12.46 12.40
CA ARG A 55 -9.33 -13.93 12.45
C ARG A 55 -7.97 -14.62 12.38
N PRO A 56 -7.88 -15.89 12.84
CA PRO A 56 -6.68 -16.72 12.64
C PRO A 56 -6.30 -16.83 11.16
N ASP A 57 -5.01 -16.99 10.88
CA ASP A 57 -4.47 -17.00 9.53
C ASP A 57 -5.11 -18.12 8.67
N GLU A 58 -5.43 -19.28 9.25
CA GLU A 58 -6.04 -20.42 8.56
C GLU A 58 -7.46 -20.11 8.07
N VAL A 59 -8.18 -19.27 8.81
CA VAL A 59 -9.53 -18.80 8.45
C VAL A 59 -9.42 -17.66 7.44
N LEU A 60 -8.48 -16.73 7.67
CA LEU A 60 -8.24 -15.59 6.80
C LEU A 60 -7.88 -16.03 5.37
N LEU A 61 -7.00 -17.02 5.22
CA LEU A 61 -6.58 -17.56 3.91
C LEU A 61 -7.73 -18.20 3.10
N LYS A 62 -8.84 -18.55 3.76
CA LYS A 62 -10.05 -19.13 3.14
C LYS A 62 -11.21 -18.13 3.01
N THR A 63 -11.01 -16.89 3.42
CA THR A 63 -12.04 -15.86 3.40
C THR A 63 -11.97 -15.02 2.12
N PRO A 64 -13.10 -14.78 1.42
CA PRO A 64 -13.17 -13.84 0.29
C PRO A 64 -12.83 -12.39 0.68
N LEU A 65 -12.29 -11.60 -0.26
CA LEU A 65 -11.89 -10.21 0.00
C LEU A 65 -13.06 -9.31 0.45
N GLU A 66 -14.29 -9.63 0.05
CA GLU A 66 -15.48 -8.86 0.43
C GLU A 66 -15.89 -9.07 1.89
N GLN A 67 -15.34 -10.10 2.55
CA GLN A 67 -15.68 -10.48 3.92
C GLN A 67 -14.55 -10.21 4.92
N ILE A 68 -13.43 -9.65 4.48
CA ILE A 68 -12.34 -9.25 5.37
C ILE A 68 -12.39 -7.75 5.64
N ASN A 69 -11.98 -7.35 6.85
CA ASN A 69 -11.85 -5.93 7.19
C ASN A 69 -10.44 -5.41 6.85
N GLY A 70 -10.20 -4.11 7.10
CA GLY A 70 -8.90 -3.48 6.81
C GLY A 70 -7.71 -4.15 7.52
N ALA A 71 -7.83 -4.44 8.81
CA ALA A 71 -6.75 -5.07 9.58
C ALA A 71 -6.46 -6.51 9.11
N GLU A 72 -7.50 -7.24 8.69
CA GLU A 72 -7.38 -8.56 8.08
C GLU A 72 -6.76 -8.50 6.68
N PHE A 73 -7.07 -7.46 5.90
CA PHE A 73 -6.46 -7.24 4.60
C PHE A 73 -4.96 -6.91 4.72
N GLU A 74 -4.58 -6.05 5.68
CA GLU A 74 -3.18 -5.81 6.03
C GLU A 74 -2.47 -7.10 6.44
N ARG A 75 -3.14 -7.93 7.27
CA ARG A 75 -2.60 -9.22 7.68
C ARG A 75 -2.41 -10.17 6.49
N LEU A 76 -3.39 -10.25 5.59
CA LEU A 76 -3.32 -11.07 4.39
C LEU A 76 -2.16 -10.65 3.48
N LEU A 77 -1.97 -9.35 3.27
CA LEU A 77 -0.84 -8.81 2.51
C LEU A 77 0.49 -9.11 3.20
N SER A 78 0.55 -9.02 4.53
CA SER A 78 1.76 -9.38 5.28
C SER A 78 2.14 -10.85 5.07
N LEU A 79 1.17 -11.76 5.10
CA LEU A 79 1.42 -13.19 4.81
C LEU A 79 1.89 -13.39 3.36
N TYR A 80 1.22 -12.75 2.40
CA TYR A 80 1.60 -12.80 0.98
C TYR A 80 3.05 -12.35 0.78
N PHE A 81 3.43 -11.16 1.28
CA PHE A 81 4.79 -10.64 1.08
C PHE A 81 5.86 -11.48 1.78
N ARG A 82 5.58 -12.01 2.98
CA ARG A 82 6.51 -12.92 3.66
C ARG A 82 6.80 -14.16 2.82
N ASP A 83 5.77 -14.75 2.23
CA ASP A 83 5.91 -15.95 1.39
C ASP A 83 6.59 -15.66 0.04
N GLN A 84 6.41 -14.46 -0.51
CA GLN A 84 7.19 -13.98 -1.67
C GLN A 84 8.68 -13.70 -1.32
N GLY A 85 9.09 -13.88 -0.05
CA GLY A 85 10.47 -13.75 0.40
C GLY A 85 10.87 -12.34 0.86
N TYR A 86 9.90 -11.47 1.16
CA TYR A 86 10.16 -10.16 1.76
C TYR A 86 10.22 -10.26 3.29
N THR A 87 11.06 -9.43 3.90
CA THR A 87 10.91 -9.14 5.33
C THR A 87 9.79 -8.13 5.50
N VAL A 88 8.82 -8.39 6.39
CA VAL A 88 7.64 -7.54 6.58
C VAL A 88 7.57 -7.02 8.01
N LYS A 89 7.56 -5.70 8.15
CA LYS A 89 7.28 -4.98 9.41
C LYS A 89 5.90 -4.35 9.34
N GLU A 90 4.99 -4.80 10.19
CA GLU A 90 3.67 -4.20 10.37
C GLU A 90 3.86 -2.91 11.19
N VAL A 91 3.67 -1.75 10.56
CA VAL A 91 3.90 -0.44 11.21
C VAL A 91 2.60 0.24 11.61
N GLY A 92 1.47 -0.09 10.97
CA GLY A 92 0.12 0.46 11.21
C GLY A 92 -0.52 0.15 12.59
N VAL A 93 0.25 -0.40 13.54
CA VAL A 93 -0.29 -0.88 14.82
C VAL A 93 -0.32 0.26 15.83
N GLY A 94 -1.42 1.01 15.85
CA GLY A 94 -1.66 2.06 16.85
C GLY A 94 -2.11 3.41 16.30
N GLY A 95 -2.36 3.53 15.00
CA GLY A 95 -3.03 4.68 14.39
C GLY A 95 -2.21 5.97 14.32
N LYS A 96 -0.89 5.90 14.56
CA LYS A 96 0.02 7.05 14.55
C LYS A 96 0.94 7.11 13.33
N ASP A 97 0.73 6.20 12.39
CA ASP A 97 1.77 5.81 11.43
C ASP A 97 1.68 6.62 10.12
N GLY A 98 0.72 7.54 10.06
CA GLY A 98 0.71 8.66 9.10
C GLY A 98 0.47 8.27 7.64
N GLY A 99 0.03 7.03 7.35
CA GLY A 99 -0.22 6.57 5.99
C GLY A 99 0.77 5.53 5.46
N VAL A 100 1.30 4.67 6.34
CA VAL A 100 1.98 3.41 5.97
C VAL A 100 1.46 2.31 6.88
N ASP A 101 1.01 1.19 6.30
CA ASP A 101 0.50 0.04 7.06
C ASP A 101 1.59 -1.04 7.21
N LEU A 102 2.34 -1.30 6.13
CA LEU A 102 3.46 -2.24 6.11
C LEU A 102 4.73 -1.59 5.56
N VAL A 103 5.88 -2.00 6.09
CA VAL A 103 7.19 -1.78 5.46
C VAL A 103 7.72 -3.14 5.03
N ILE A 104 7.93 -3.31 3.73
CA ILE A 104 8.49 -4.54 3.16
C ILE A 104 9.91 -4.29 2.68
N VAL A 105 10.79 -5.26 2.91
CA VAL A 105 12.20 -5.21 2.49
C VAL A 105 12.50 -6.41 1.62
N ASP A 106 12.98 -6.14 0.41
CA ASP A 106 13.35 -7.19 -0.54
C ASP A 106 14.68 -7.87 -0.17
N LYS A 107 15.09 -8.87 -0.95
CA LYS A 107 16.36 -9.59 -0.74
C LYS A 107 17.61 -8.72 -0.94
N ARG A 108 17.49 -7.59 -1.63
CA ARG A 108 18.57 -6.62 -1.88
C ARG A 108 18.64 -5.54 -0.80
N GLY A 109 17.69 -5.51 0.13
CA GLY A 109 17.59 -4.53 1.21
C GLY A 109 16.78 -3.28 0.84
N GLU A 110 16.14 -3.23 -0.34
CA GLU A 110 15.31 -2.10 -0.76
C GLU A 110 14.00 -2.08 0.04
N LYS A 111 13.72 -0.93 0.68
CA LYS A 111 12.54 -0.72 1.51
C LYS A 111 11.39 -0.09 0.72
N THR A 112 10.23 -0.72 0.78
CA THR A 112 8.98 -0.23 0.20
C THR A 112 7.95 0.04 1.29
N ALA A 113 7.40 1.26 1.31
CA ALA A 113 6.26 1.61 2.15
C ALA A 113 4.97 1.16 1.46
N VAL A 114 4.14 0.41 2.17
CA VAL A 114 2.88 -0.13 1.64
C VAL A 114 1.70 0.47 2.41
N GLN A 115 0.76 1.07 1.67
CA GLN A 115 -0.56 1.41 2.19
C GLN A 115 -1.58 0.43 1.63
N ALA A 116 -2.40 -0.16 2.49
CA ALA A 116 -3.50 -1.04 2.17
C ALA A 116 -4.84 -0.32 2.41
N LYS A 117 -5.77 -0.40 1.46
CA LYS A 117 -7.14 0.10 1.58
C LYS A 117 -8.16 -0.95 1.16
N CYS A 118 -8.81 -1.58 2.14
CA CYS A 118 -9.90 -2.53 1.92
C CYS A 118 -11.23 -1.78 1.78
N TYR A 119 -11.58 -1.37 0.56
CA TYR A 119 -12.80 -0.61 0.24
C TYR A 119 -13.74 -1.42 -0.66
N ALA A 120 -15.03 -1.09 -0.60
CA ALA A 120 -16.02 -1.58 -1.55
C ALA A 120 -15.82 -0.94 -2.94
N ASP A 121 -16.21 -1.64 -4.01
CA ASP A 121 -16.02 -1.24 -5.41
C ASP A 121 -16.46 0.19 -5.77
N HIS A 122 -17.50 0.69 -5.11
CA HIS A 122 -18.04 2.04 -5.35
C HIS A 122 -17.24 3.13 -4.62
N ASN A 123 -16.45 2.77 -3.61
CA ASN A 123 -15.61 3.69 -2.85
C ASN A 123 -14.18 3.63 -3.38
N LYS A 124 -13.82 4.60 -4.21
CA LYS A 124 -12.50 4.67 -4.85
C LYS A 124 -11.49 5.39 -3.98
N VAL A 125 -10.22 4.97 -4.06
CA VAL A 125 -9.12 5.63 -3.37
C VAL A 125 -8.89 7.03 -3.95
N GLN A 126 -8.82 8.00 -3.04
CA GLN A 126 -8.70 9.42 -3.35
C GLN A 126 -7.23 9.85 -3.49
N VAL A 127 -7.03 11.00 -4.14
CA VAL A 127 -5.70 11.60 -4.34
C VAL A 127 -4.95 11.78 -3.02
N MET A 128 -5.66 12.18 -1.96
CA MET A 128 -5.05 12.42 -0.64
C MET A 128 -4.30 11.21 -0.10
N THR A 129 -4.81 9.99 -0.30
CA THR A 129 -4.13 8.76 0.15
C THR A 129 -2.78 8.57 -0.55
N VAL A 130 -2.65 8.96 -1.81
CA VAL A 130 -1.38 8.90 -2.54
C VAL A 130 -0.39 9.90 -1.94
N ARG A 131 -0.84 11.14 -1.69
CA ARG A 131 -0.01 12.20 -1.08
C ARG A 131 0.49 11.82 0.31
N GLU A 132 -0.40 11.28 1.13
CA GLU A 132 -0.08 10.78 2.47
C GLU A 132 1.02 9.72 2.41
N LEU A 133 0.87 8.69 1.57
CA LEU A 133 1.88 7.64 1.41
C LEU A 133 3.24 8.20 0.92
N VAL A 134 3.22 9.12 -0.05
CA VAL A 134 4.44 9.77 -0.57
C VAL A 134 5.16 10.58 0.50
N GLY A 135 4.42 11.22 1.42
CA GLY A 135 4.99 11.90 2.57
C GLY A 135 5.53 10.92 3.61
N ALA A 136 4.70 9.96 4.01
CA ALA A 136 4.93 9.05 5.12
C ALA A 136 6.07 8.06 4.88
N LYS A 137 6.35 7.66 3.63
CA LYS A 137 7.43 6.70 3.33
C LYS A 137 8.80 7.11 3.88
N ARG A 138 9.06 8.41 4.00
CA ARG A 138 10.33 8.95 4.54
C ARG A 138 10.49 8.68 6.04
N ASN A 139 9.39 8.59 6.78
CA ASN A 139 9.42 8.28 8.22
C ASN A 139 9.88 6.84 8.50
N HIS A 140 9.95 6.02 7.45
CA HIS A 140 10.33 4.61 7.52
C HIS A 140 11.56 4.29 6.66
N ASP A 141 12.30 5.30 6.21
CA ASP A 141 13.45 5.18 5.29
C ASP A 141 13.11 4.41 4.00
N CYS A 142 11.85 4.48 3.55
CA CYS A 142 11.40 3.80 2.35
C CYS A 142 11.62 4.68 1.12
N ILE A 143 12.28 4.12 0.12
CA ILE A 143 12.52 4.79 -1.17
C ILE A 143 11.30 4.53 -2.08
N LEU A 144 10.85 3.27 -2.09
CA LEU A 144 9.74 2.81 -2.90
C LEU A 144 8.42 2.92 -2.13
N SER A 145 7.31 2.94 -2.89
CA SER A 145 5.96 3.05 -2.34
C SER A 145 4.98 2.24 -3.17
N LEU A 146 4.12 1.49 -2.48
CA LEU A 146 3.10 0.63 -3.06
C LEU A 146 1.74 0.91 -2.39
N LEU A 147 0.72 1.21 -3.19
CA LEU A 147 -0.66 1.34 -2.73
C LEU A 147 -1.47 0.11 -3.18
N VAL A 148 -2.06 -0.61 -2.23
CA VAL A 148 -2.87 -1.80 -2.52
C VAL A 148 -4.31 -1.55 -2.11
N THR A 149 -5.27 -1.78 -3.01
CA THR A 149 -6.69 -1.67 -2.68
C THR A 149 -7.54 -2.76 -3.31
N THR A 150 -8.58 -3.19 -2.61
CA THR A 150 -9.61 -4.10 -3.13
C THR A 150 -10.57 -3.42 -4.10
N SER A 151 -10.66 -2.08 -4.07
CA SER A 151 -11.48 -1.28 -4.98
C SER A 151 -10.64 -0.76 -6.16
N ASP A 152 -10.94 0.43 -6.68
CA ASP A 152 -10.20 1.13 -7.72
C ASP A 152 -9.71 2.50 -7.22
N LEU A 153 -8.77 3.10 -7.95
CA LEU A 153 -8.32 4.47 -7.70
C LEU A 153 -9.16 5.44 -8.53
N THR A 154 -9.37 6.66 -8.02
CA THR A 154 -9.89 7.76 -8.85
C THR A 154 -8.91 8.09 -9.98
N ALA A 155 -9.39 8.67 -11.08
CA ALA A 155 -8.52 9.06 -12.21
C ALA A 155 -7.43 10.07 -11.77
N GLY A 156 -7.76 10.97 -10.83
CA GLY A 156 -6.77 11.87 -10.23
C GLY A 156 -5.71 11.11 -9.44
N ALA A 157 -6.11 10.15 -8.61
CA ALA A 157 -5.18 9.34 -7.83
C ALA A 157 -4.23 8.51 -8.71
N LYS A 158 -4.72 7.95 -9.84
CA LYS A 158 -3.86 7.21 -10.79
C LYS A 158 -2.80 8.12 -11.42
N ARG A 159 -3.20 9.28 -11.94
CA ARG A 159 -2.25 10.26 -12.51
C ARG A 159 -1.20 10.68 -11.50
N GLU A 160 -1.62 10.89 -10.26
CA GLU A 160 -0.71 11.34 -9.21
C GLU A 160 0.22 10.22 -8.73
N ALA A 161 -0.27 8.98 -8.65
CA ALA A 161 0.56 7.81 -8.38
C ALA A 161 1.64 7.64 -9.46
N GLU A 162 1.29 7.78 -10.74
CA GLU A 162 2.23 7.73 -11.87
C GLU A 162 3.26 8.87 -11.84
N GLN A 163 2.83 10.07 -11.45
CA GLN A 163 3.71 11.24 -11.28
C GLN A 163 4.74 11.01 -10.18
N PHE A 164 4.33 10.48 -9.03
CA PHE A 164 5.20 10.25 -7.88
C PHE A 164 5.85 8.85 -7.83
N LYS A 165 5.68 8.06 -8.89
CA LYS A 165 6.21 6.68 -8.99
C LYS A 165 5.77 5.81 -7.81
N VAL A 166 4.49 5.92 -7.45
CA VAL A 166 3.81 5.03 -6.51
C VAL A 166 3.24 3.87 -7.32
N ASP A 167 3.76 2.67 -7.08
CA ASP A 167 3.17 1.47 -7.65
C ASP A 167 1.80 1.24 -7.03
N TYR A 168 0.86 0.66 -7.77
CA TYR A 168 -0.46 0.39 -7.23
C TYR A 168 -1.08 -0.90 -7.75
N TRP A 169 -1.72 -1.63 -6.84
CA TRP A 169 -2.55 -2.79 -7.15
C TRP A 169 -4.00 -2.47 -6.81
N HIS A 170 -4.92 -2.77 -7.72
CA HIS A 170 -6.33 -2.45 -7.55
C HIS A 170 -7.23 -3.56 -8.12
N GLY A 171 -8.39 -3.75 -7.50
CA GLY A 171 -9.45 -4.68 -7.92
C GLY A 171 -8.92 -6.05 -8.33
N GLY A 172 -9.23 -6.45 -9.57
CA GLY A 172 -8.86 -7.77 -10.11
C GLY A 172 -7.35 -8.07 -10.14
N LEU A 173 -6.47 -7.06 -10.14
CA LEU A 173 -5.02 -7.31 -10.06
C LEU A 173 -4.63 -7.90 -8.70
N VAL A 174 -5.24 -7.42 -7.62
CA VAL A 174 -5.01 -7.94 -6.26
C VAL A 174 -5.49 -9.39 -6.19
N GLU A 175 -6.70 -9.66 -6.66
CA GLU A 175 -7.22 -11.03 -6.72
C GLU A 175 -6.32 -11.96 -7.53
N ASN A 176 -5.87 -11.55 -8.71
CA ASN A 176 -5.01 -12.37 -9.56
C ASN A 176 -3.68 -12.71 -8.86
N LYS A 177 -3.07 -11.75 -8.17
CA LYS A 177 -1.84 -11.97 -7.38
C LYS A 177 -2.08 -12.95 -6.24
N LEU A 178 -3.16 -12.77 -5.48
CA LEU A 178 -3.49 -13.66 -4.36
C LEU A 178 -3.88 -15.06 -4.82
N ARG A 179 -4.55 -15.22 -5.97
CA ARG A 179 -4.83 -16.53 -6.56
C ARG A 179 -3.56 -17.22 -7.05
N ALA A 180 -2.69 -16.49 -7.72
CA ALA A 180 -1.40 -17.02 -8.20
C ALA A 180 -0.48 -17.44 -7.06
N TRP A 181 -0.62 -16.82 -5.88
CA TRP A 181 0.10 -17.21 -4.67
C TRP A 181 -0.24 -18.62 -4.18
N GLY A 182 -1.46 -19.11 -4.42
CA GLY A 182 -1.86 -20.49 -4.10
C GLY A 182 -2.22 -20.75 -2.63
N ASN A 183 -1.66 -20.00 -1.67
CA ASN A 183 -2.01 -20.13 -0.24
C ASN A 183 -3.36 -19.48 0.11
N TRP A 184 -3.77 -18.46 -0.65
CA TRP A 184 -5.10 -17.85 -0.51
C TRP A 184 -6.12 -18.59 -1.39
N GLN A 185 -6.98 -19.37 -0.76
CA GLN A 185 -7.99 -20.20 -1.41
C GLN A 185 -9.36 -19.89 -0.80
N PRO A 186 -9.96 -18.74 -1.16
CA PRO A 186 -11.27 -18.39 -0.66
C PRO A 186 -12.28 -19.43 -1.12
N ALA A 187 -13.19 -19.82 -0.23
CA ALA A 187 -14.34 -20.61 -0.64
C ALA A 187 -15.01 -19.86 -1.80
N LYS A 188 -15.28 -20.56 -2.92
CA LYS A 188 -15.99 -19.98 -4.06
C LYS A 188 -17.37 -19.56 -3.55
N THR A 189 -17.51 -18.32 -3.10
CA THR A 189 -18.80 -17.66 -3.06
C THR A 189 -19.33 -17.80 -4.47
N LYS A 190 -20.53 -18.38 -4.62
CA LYS A 190 -21.25 -18.27 -5.88
C LYS A 190 -21.37 -16.77 -6.10
N ALA A 191 -20.47 -16.21 -6.90
CA ALA A 191 -20.56 -14.86 -7.36
C ALA A 191 -21.95 -14.82 -7.97
N LYS A 192 -22.89 -14.13 -7.31
CA LYS A 192 -24.10 -13.73 -8.02
C LYS A 192 -23.53 -13.04 -9.25
N PRO A 193 -23.77 -13.53 -10.48
CA PRO A 193 -23.35 -12.81 -11.66
C PRO A 193 -23.86 -11.41 -11.41
N ARG A 194 -22.93 -10.46 -11.32
CA ARG A 194 -23.24 -9.05 -11.10
C ARG A 194 -24.32 -8.78 -12.13
N LYS A 195 -25.56 -8.57 -11.66
CA LYS A 195 -26.60 -8.04 -12.52
C LYS A 195 -26.10 -6.63 -12.84
N VAL A 196 -25.23 -6.51 -13.84
CA VAL A 196 -25.29 -5.39 -14.76
C VAL A 196 -26.77 -5.33 -15.05
N ALA A 197 -27.42 -4.25 -14.64
CA ALA A 197 -28.86 -4.11 -14.76
C ALA A 197 -29.23 -4.29 -16.24
N GLY A 198 -29.44 -5.54 -16.62
CA GLY A 198 -30.01 -5.99 -17.85
C GLY A 198 -31.48 -5.66 -17.72
N SER A 199 -31.76 -4.37 -17.90
CA SER A 199 -32.98 -3.99 -18.56
C SER A 199 -33.06 -4.86 -19.81
N THR A 200 -34.11 -5.66 -19.89
CA THR A 200 -34.53 -6.39 -21.07
C THR A 200 -34.68 -5.41 -22.23
N VAL A 201 -33.57 -5.08 -22.89
CA VAL A 201 -33.58 -4.33 -24.13
C VAL A 201 -33.08 -5.28 -25.20
N ARG A 202 -33.96 -5.55 -26.15
CA ARG A 202 -33.68 -6.25 -27.42
C ARG A 202 -32.25 -5.97 -27.86
N ALA A 203 -31.46 -7.01 -28.10
CA ALA A 203 -30.06 -6.90 -28.47
C ALA A 203 -29.90 -6.09 -29.78
N VAL A 204 -29.75 -4.77 -29.66
CA VAL A 204 -29.40 -3.91 -30.78
C VAL A 204 -27.95 -4.22 -31.11
N THR A 205 -27.74 -4.92 -32.22
CA THR A 205 -26.40 -5.31 -32.67
C THR A 205 -25.83 -4.21 -33.57
N CYS A 206 -24.58 -3.84 -33.32
CA CYS A 206 -23.86 -2.88 -34.15
C CYS A 206 -23.50 -3.54 -35.48
N ALA A 207 -23.35 -2.74 -36.55
CA ALA A 207 -22.87 -3.23 -37.85
C ALA A 207 -21.39 -3.68 -37.85
N CYS A 208 -20.77 -3.91 -36.69
CA CYS A 208 -19.49 -4.59 -36.53
C CYS A 208 -19.62 -5.94 -35.79
N GLY A 209 -20.85 -6.39 -35.51
CA GLY A 209 -21.15 -7.62 -34.79
C GLY A 209 -21.17 -7.49 -33.26
N ALA A 210 -20.64 -6.41 -32.70
CA ALA A 210 -20.64 -6.16 -31.26
C ALA A 210 -22.00 -5.61 -30.76
N PRO A 211 -22.40 -5.86 -29.50
CA PRO A 211 -23.63 -5.31 -28.94
C PRO A 211 -23.53 -3.79 -28.79
N MET A 212 -24.65 -3.09 -28.98
CA MET A 212 -24.76 -1.66 -28.68
C MET A 212 -25.20 -1.44 -27.23
N VAL A 213 -24.59 -0.45 -26.59
CA VAL A 213 -24.87 -0.05 -25.20
C VAL A 213 -25.46 1.37 -25.18
N GLN A 214 -26.42 1.61 -24.29
CA GLN A 214 -27.03 2.93 -24.13
C GLN A 214 -26.01 3.91 -23.54
N ARG A 215 -25.86 5.07 -24.18
CA ARG A 215 -25.02 6.21 -23.74
C ARG A 215 -25.84 7.50 -23.78
N LYS A 216 -25.36 8.57 -23.15
CA LYS A 216 -25.99 9.89 -23.17
C LYS A 216 -25.02 10.93 -23.74
N ASN A 217 -25.51 11.88 -24.53
CA ASN A 217 -24.73 13.05 -24.95
C ASN A 217 -24.75 14.14 -23.85
N LYS A 218 -24.08 15.27 -24.11
CA LYS A 218 -23.98 16.38 -23.15
C LYS A 218 -25.35 16.98 -22.83
N GLU A 219 -26.26 16.91 -23.79
CA GLU A 219 -27.64 17.38 -23.74
C GLU A 219 -28.59 16.36 -23.06
N GLY A 220 -28.07 15.22 -22.60
CA GLY A 220 -28.82 14.21 -21.85
C GLY A 220 -29.66 13.25 -22.70
N THR A 221 -29.73 13.46 -24.02
CA THR A 221 -30.40 12.54 -24.95
C THR A 221 -29.65 11.22 -25.04
N ALA A 222 -30.40 10.12 -25.00
CA ALA A 222 -29.83 8.78 -24.99
C ALA A 222 -29.68 8.25 -26.43
N PHE A 223 -28.55 7.58 -26.70
CA PHE A 223 -28.25 6.96 -27.99
C PHE A 223 -27.60 5.59 -27.78
N TRP A 224 -27.70 4.72 -28.78
CA TRP A 224 -26.98 3.46 -28.82
C TRP A 224 -25.56 3.68 -29.33
N GLY A 225 -24.54 3.31 -28.55
CA GLY A 225 -23.13 3.32 -28.97
C GLY A 225 -22.53 1.93 -28.97
N CYS A 226 -21.61 1.65 -29.90
CA CYS A 226 -20.93 0.35 -29.93
C CYS A 226 -20.15 0.08 -28.62
N SER A 227 -20.23 -1.16 -28.11
CA SER A 227 -19.43 -1.62 -26.96
C SER A 227 -17.92 -1.55 -27.23
N ASN A 228 -17.49 -1.72 -28.47
CA ASN A 228 -16.08 -1.63 -28.89
C ASN A 228 -15.57 -0.18 -29.09
N TYR A 229 -16.25 0.87 -28.63
CA TYR A 229 -15.66 2.22 -28.68
C TYR A 229 -14.35 2.26 -27.85
N PRO A 230 -13.23 2.84 -28.36
CA PRO A 230 -13.13 3.76 -29.50
C PRO A 230 -12.83 3.10 -30.86
N SER A 231 -12.59 1.78 -30.91
CA SER A 231 -12.26 1.08 -32.16
C SER A 231 -13.47 0.93 -33.09
N CYS A 232 -14.69 0.98 -32.57
CA CYS A 232 -15.91 1.16 -33.35
C CYS A 232 -16.71 2.39 -32.87
N ARG A 233 -16.83 3.40 -33.73
CA ARG A 233 -17.51 4.68 -33.44
C ARG A 233 -18.95 4.76 -33.95
N LYS A 234 -19.53 3.65 -34.41
CA LYS A 234 -20.91 3.59 -34.91
C LYS A 234 -21.89 3.85 -33.77
N THR A 235 -22.87 4.70 -34.04
CA THR A 235 -23.97 5.04 -33.14
C THR A 235 -25.30 4.83 -33.85
N LYS A 236 -26.38 4.73 -33.09
CA LYS A 236 -27.75 4.65 -33.59
C LYS A 236 -28.63 5.46 -32.65
N ALA A 237 -29.58 6.22 -33.19
CA ALA A 237 -30.59 6.87 -32.37
C ALA A 237 -31.39 5.81 -31.59
N MET A 238 -31.77 6.15 -30.35
CA MET A 238 -32.71 5.33 -29.58
C MET A 238 -34.12 5.47 -30.13
#